data_AF-A0A2P5DWK1-F1
#
_entry.id   AF-A0A2P5DWK1-F1
#
_cell.length_a   1.000
_cell.length_b   1.000
_cell.length_c   1.000
_cell.angle_alpha   90.00
_cell.angle_beta   90.00
_cell.angle_gamma   90.00
#
_symmetry.space_group_name_H-M   'P 1'
#
loop_
_entity.id
_entity.type
_entity.pdbx_description
1 polymer ?
#
loop_
_entity_poly.entity_id
_entity_poly.type
_entity_poly.pdbx_seq_one_letter_code
_entity_poly.pdbx_strand_id
1 'polypeptide(L)'
;MVLEMKVKATVGLSGALLGVARIHRKMELGKYATEKLLELKSHKASNYVLLSNIHVESGRWNEVERIRVLMLERITEKQPGCSWIELGN
;
A
#
# COMPACT_ATOMS: atom_id res chain seq x y z
N MET A 1 1.12 21.28 -1.31
CA MET A 1 -0.35 21.50 -1.38
C MET A 1 -1.01 20.17 -1.06
N VAL A 2 -1.28 19.94 0.23
CA VAL A 2 -1.93 18.72 0.71
C VAL A 2 -3.41 18.85 0.35
N LEU A 3 -3.96 17.88 -0.38
CA LEU A 3 -5.38 17.80 -0.67
C LEU A 3 -6.11 17.60 0.66
N GLU A 4 -6.55 18.69 1.27
CA GLU A 4 -7.41 18.67 2.42
C GLU A 4 -8.77 18.12 1.96
N MET A 5 -8.92 16.79 2.08
CA MET A 5 -10.16 16.12 1.69
C MET A 5 -11.23 16.48 2.73
N LYS A 6 -12.20 17.30 2.32
CA LYS A 6 -13.41 17.59 3.11
C LYS A 6 -14.33 16.37 3.32
N VAL A 7 -13.95 15.22 2.78
CA VAL A 7 -14.70 13.97 2.81
C VAL A 7 -13.93 12.97 3.67
N LYS A 8 -14.63 12.32 4.60
CA LYS A 8 -14.08 11.25 5.44
C LYS A 8 -13.46 10.18 4.54
N ALA A 9 -12.17 9.91 4.72
CA ALA A 9 -11.48 8.89 3.95
C ALA A 9 -12.15 7.52 4.18
N THR A 10 -12.56 6.87 3.09
CA THR A 10 -13.05 5.49 3.10
C THR A 10 -12.02 4.57 2.45
N VAL A 11 -12.08 3.28 2.74
CA VAL A 11 -11.16 2.30 2.15
C VAL A 11 -11.21 2.34 0.61
N GLY A 12 -12.41 2.48 0.03
CA GLY A 12 -12.58 2.58 -1.42
C GLY A 12 -11.98 3.87 -2.01
N LEU A 13 -12.22 5.01 -1.36
CA LEU A 13 -11.71 6.31 -1.82
C LEU A 13 -10.18 6.38 -1.75
N SER A 14 -9.60 5.93 -0.63
CA SER A 14 -8.14 5.86 -0.48
C SER A 14 -7.53 4.84 -1.44
N GLY A 15 -8.21 3.71 -1.70
CA GLY A 15 -7.77 2.74 -2.71
C GLY A 15 -7.76 3.32 -4.14
N ALA A 16 -8.80 4.07 -4.51
CA ALA A 16 -8.86 4.76 -5.80
C ALA A 16 -7.77 5.82 -5.93
N LEU A 17 -7.60 6.64 -4.89
CA LEU A 17 -6.56 7.67 -4.84
C LEU A 17 -5.16 7.07 -4.99
N LEU A 18 -4.92 5.92 -4.36
CA LEU A 18 -3.68 5.18 -4.44
C LEU A 18 -3.42 4.62 -5.84
N GLY A 19 -4.45 4.13 -6.51
CA GLY A 19 -4.37 3.69 -7.90
C GLY A 19 -3.94 4.83 -8.83
N VAL A 20 -4.57 5.99 -8.70
CA VAL A 20 -4.21 7.21 -9.46
C VAL A 20 -2.79 7.66 -9.12
N ALA A 21 -2.43 7.67 -7.84
CA ALA A 21 -1.08 8.04 -7.39
C ALA A 21 0.00 7.15 -8.01
N ARG A 22 -0.25 5.84 -8.12
CA ARG A 22 0.65 4.88 -8.77
C ARG A 22 0.82 5.15 -10.26
N ILE A 23 -0.29 5.38 -10.98
CA ILE A 23 -0.27 5.64 -12.43
C ILE A 23 0.53 6.91 -12.74
N HIS A 24 0.30 7.97 -11.96
CA HIS A 24 0.92 9.28 -12.20
C HIS A 24 2.23 9.50 -11.42
N ARG A 25 2.78 8.46 -10.77
CA ARG A 25 3.99 8.53 -9.92
C ARG A 25 3.95 9.67 -8.90
N LYS A 26 2.75 9.95 -8.36
CA LYS A 26 2.54 10.99 -7.35
C LYS A 26 2.81 10.39 -5.97
N MET A 27 4.09 10.28 -5.63
CA MET A 27 4.60 9.66 -4.40
C MET A 27 3.92 10.16 -3.11
N GLU A 28 3.80 11.47 -2.97
CA GLU A 28 3.18 12.10 -1.79
C GLU A 28 1.70 11.74 -1.66
N LEU A 29 1.00 11.62 -2.79
CA LEU A 29 -0.42 11.23 -2.81
C LEU A 29 -0.59 9.76 -2.45
N GLY A 30 0.32 8.91 -2.94
CA GLY A 30 0.33 7.48 -2.63
C GLY A 30 0.65 7.22 -1.16
N LYS A 31 1.59 7.98 -0.57
CA LYS A 31 1.90 7.94 0.85
C LYS A 31 0.67 8.30 1.68
N TYR A 32 0.05 9.45 1.41
CA TYR A 32 -1.15 9.90 2.11
C TYR A 32 -2.31 8.89 2.02
N ALA A 33 -2.60 8.39 0.82
CA ALA A 33 -3.66 7.41 0.60
C ALA A 33 -3.41 6.11 1.37
N THR A 34 -2.15 5.66 1.43
CA THR A 34 -1.79 4.42 2.11
C THR A 34 -1.77 4.59 3.63
N GLU A 35 -1.32 5.73 4.16
CA GLU A 35 -1.46 6.07 5.58
C GLU A 35 -2.92 6.06 6.02
N LYS A 36 -3.83 6.64 5.22
CA LYS A 36 -5.27 6.57 5.51
C LYS A 36 -5.81 5.14 5.47
N LEU A 37 -5.33 4.29 4.56
CA LEU A 37 -5.72 2.87 4.57
C LEU A 37 -5.24 2.13 5.82
N LEU A 38 -4.06 2.48 6.35
CA LEU A 38 -3.55 1.93 7.60
C LEU A 38 -4.34 2.42 8.82
N GLU A 39 -4.67 3.72 8.87
CA GLU A 39 -5.54 4.30 9.93
C GLU A 39 -6.94 3.65 9.94
N LEU A 40 -7.49 3.34 8.77
CA LEU A 40 -8.77 2.66 8.61
C LEU A 40 -8.71 1.15 8.95
N LYS A 41 -7.58 0.66 9.48
CA LYS A 41 -7.34 -0.75 9.83
C LYS A 41 -7.63 -1.71 8.67
N SER A 42 -7.39 -1.29 7.44
CA SER A 42 -7.40 -2.22 6.31
C SER A 42 -6.15 -3.10 6.40
N HIS A 43 -6.22 -4.20 7.16
CA HIS A 43 -5.15 -5.18 7.39
C HIS A 43 -4.72 -5.97 6.13
N LYS A 44 -5.02 -5.45 4.94
CA LYS A 44 -4.65 -6.06 3.66
C LYS A 44 -3.14 -5.94 3.45
N ALA A 45 -2.51 -7.08 3.21
CA ALA A 45 -1.09 -7.18 2.89
C ALA A 45 -0.66 -6.24 1.75
N SER A 46 -1.53 -6.06 0.75
CA SER A 46 -1.31 -5.20 -0.40
C SER A 46 -0.99 -3.75 -0.03
N ASN A 47 -1.57 -3.22 1.05
CA ASN A 47 -1.38 -1.82 1.43
C ASN A 47 0.01 -1.60 2.02
N TYR A 48 0.46 -2.51 2.89
CA TYR A 48 1.81 -2.47 3.47
C TYR A 48 2.89 -2.64 2.40
N VAL A 49 2.70 -3.60 1.48
CA VAL A 49 3.62 -3.79 0.34
C VAL A 49 3.71 -2.54 -0.52
N LEU A 50 2.58 -1.90 -0.80
CA LEU A 50 2.58 -0.69 -1.64
C LEU A 50 3.23 0.50 -0.92
N LEU A 51 2.98 0.69 0.39
CA LEU A 51 3.68 1.71 1.17
C LEU A 51 5.19 1.45 1.16
N SER A 52 5.60 0.21 1.38
CA SER A 52 7.01 -0.19 1.35
C SER A 52 7.66 0.18 0.01
N ASN A 53 7.01 -0.13 -1.11
CA ASN A 53 7.51 0.23 -2.45
C ASN A 53 7.62 1.75 -2.65
N ILE A 54 6.64 2.53 -2.17
CA ILE A 54 6.69 4.00 -2.23
C ILE A 54 7.93 4.54 -1.48
N HIS A 55 8.28 3.93 -0.35
CA HIS A 55 9.47 4.31 0.40
C HIS A 55 10.78 3.84 -0.24
N VAL A 56 10.78 2.69 -0.93
CA VAL A 56 11.92 2.23 -1.75
C VAL A 56 12.21 3.22 -2.88
N GLU A 57 11.19 3.61 -3.65
CA GLU A 57 11.34 4.57 -4.75
C GLU A 57 11.85 5.95 -4.29
N SER A 58 11.60 6.29 -3.03
CA SER A 58 12.08 7.54 -2.43
C SER A 58 13.43 7.41 -1.70
N GLY A 59 14.08 6.23 -1.74
CA GLY A 59 15.35 5.96 -1.05
C GLY A 59 15.27 5.92 0.48
N ARG A 60 14.06 5.83 1.06
CA ARG A 60 13.82 5.91 2.51
C ARG A 60 13.83 4.52 3.16
N TRP A 61 14.97 3.84 3.14
CA TRP A 61 15.13 2.46 3.60
C TRP A 61 14.72 2.21 5.06
N ASN A 62 14.99 3.16 5.97
CA ASN A 62 14.56 3.05 7.38
C ASN A 62 13.03 2.93 7.52
N GLU A 63 12.30 3.61 6.64
CA GLU A 63 10.84 3.57 6.66
C GLU A 63 10.33 2.28 5.99
N VAL A 64 11.01 1.80 4.95
CA VAL A 64 10.78 0.47 4.35
C VAL A 64 10.86 -0.63 5.42
N GLU A 65 11.88 -0.58 6.27
CA GLU A 65 12.09 -1.53 7.36
C GLU A 65 10.95 -1.45 8.40
N ARG A 66 10.60 -0.24 8.87
CA ARG A 66 9.48 -0.04 9.79
C ARG A 66 8.17 -0.61 9.25
N ILE A 67 7.88 -0.38 7.97
CA ILE A 67 6.67 -0.88 7.33
C ILE A 67 6.69 -2.41 7.27
N ARG A 68 7.85 -3.04 7.02
CA ARG A 68 7.99 -4.50 7.00
C ARG A 68 7.78 -5.11 8.39
N VAL A 69 8.28 -4.48 9.45
CA VAL A 69 8.02 -4.91 10.84
C VAL A 69 6.53 -4.80 11.14
N LEU A 70 5.92 -3.64 10.86
CA LEU A 70 4.48 -3.41 11.04
C LEU A 70 3.63 -4.41 10.25
N MET A 71 4.08 -4.79 9.06
CA MET A 71 3.47 -5.78 8.20
C MET A 71 3.47 -7.17 8.85
N LEU A 72 4.60 -7.59 9.44
CA LEU A 72 4.73 -8.87 10.13
C LEU A 72 3.87 -8.93 11.41
N GLU A 73 3.77 -7.82 12.14
CA GLU A 73 2.97 -7.74 13.37
C GLU A 73 1.45 -7.77 13.11
N ARG A 74 1.01 -7.21 11.97
CA ARG A 74 -0.42 -6.93 11.72
C ARG A 74 -1.08 -7.79 10.65
N ILE A 75 -0.31 -8.55 9.87
CA ILE A 75 -0.85 -9.50 8.90
C ILE A 75 -0.90 -10.87 9.55
N THR A 76 -2.11 -11.37 9.74
CA THR A 76 -2.33 -12.71 10.27
C THR A 76 -1.94 -13.80 9.27
N GLU A 77 -2.24 -13.62 7.98
CA GLU A 77 -1.84 -14.53 6.90
C GLU A 77 -1.70 -13.80 5.56
N LYS A 78 -0.54 -13.91 4.88
CA LYS A 78 -0.42 -13.57 3.46
C LYS A 78 -0.71 -14.83 2.66
N GLN A 79 -1.81 -14.84 1.91
CA GLN A 79 -2.08 -15.93 0.98
C GLN A 79 -0.94 -16.00 -0.05
N PRO A 80 -0.21 -17.13 -0.15
CA PRO A 80 0.79 -17.32 -1.18
C PRO A 80 0.13 -17.26 -2.56
N GLY A 81 0.84 -16.73 -3.55
CA GLY A 81 0.37 -16.79 -4.93
C GLY A 81 0.51 -18.22 -5.47
N CYS A 82 -0.52 -18.71 -6.16
CA CYS A 82 -0.45 -19.97 -6.90
C CYS A 82 -0.21 -19.64 -8.38
N SER A 83 0.84 -20.21 -8.97
CA SER A 83 1.04 -20.24 -10.43
C SER A 83 0.80 -21.67 -10.90
N TRP A 84 -0.13 -21.84 -11.83
CA TRP A 84 -0.33 -23.10 -12.53
C TRP A 84 0.56 -23.11 -13.77
N ILE A 85 1.32 -24.18 -13.96
CA ILE A 85 2.12 -24.40 -15.17
C ILE A 85 1.46 -25.58 -15.90
N GLU A 86 0.87 -25.32 -17.07
CA GLU A 86 0.36 -26.38 -17.94
C GLU A 86 1.51 -26.97 -18.74
N LEU A 87 1.84 -28.22 -18.46
CA LEU A 87 2.76 -29.01 -19.29
C LEU A 87 1.93 -29.61 -20.43
N GLY A 88 2.07 -29.02 -21.63
CA GLY A 88 1.43 -29.53 -22.84
C GLY A 88 2.07 -30.85 -23.30
N ASN A 89 1.23 -31.78 -23.78
CA ASN A 89 1.63 -33.05 -24.37
C ASN A 89 1.73 -32.95 -25.89
#